data_AF-A0A7S0I473-F1
#
_entry.id   AF-A0A7S0I473-F1
#
_cell.length_a   1.000
_cell.length_b   1.000
_cell.length_c   1.000
_cell.angle_alpha   90.00
_cell.angle_beta   90.00
_cell.angle_gamma   90.00
#
_symmetry.space_group_name_H-M   'P 1'
#
loop_
_entity.id
_entity.type
_entity.pdbx_description
1 polymer ?
#
loop_
_entity_poly.entity_id
_entity_poly.type
_entity_poly.pdbx_seq_one_letter_code
_entity_poly.pdbx_strand_id
1 'polypeptide(L)'
;VSQPEGPIPTSRLFFAAEHIHGSPFQLAVYPANTCGSLSTAYGASVSLATAGLASYMTIQARDHLGNNVSSTDDVFLIHARTKDLSNIPDISGTVSSLGDGVYKAGYIPTTKSSEGQELFVQLAIPGGLMATYYDESNFSHPARTIISPTVMFESNASCLSCWNPDGNDLQAYSIRYEGFISPPGQQRYTFSTEVGGSDERVRLWINNVMVIDQWLSISSIQPSGTFFVDNGDQLYSLSMEYQKVPVNLSM
;
A
#
# COMPACT_ATOMS: atom_id res chain seq x y z
N VAL A 1 -31.51 36.41 59.22
CA VAL A 1 -32.30 35.28 58.68
C VAL A 1 -32.20 35.39 57.16
N SER A 2 -31.61 34.37 56.52
CA SER A 2 -31.42 34.31 55.06
C SER A 2 -32.77 34.43 54.35
N GLN A 3 -32.86 35.32 53.36
CA GLN A 3 -34.00 35.30 52.43
C GLN A 3 -33.88 34.05 51.55
N PRO A 4 -35.00 33.35 51.27
CA PRO A 4 -34.97 32.21 50.35
C PRO A 4 -34.70 32.73 48.94
N GLU A 5 -33.75 32.11 48.23
CA GLU A 5 -33.56 32.38 46.81
C GLU A 5 -34.82 31.95 46.06
N GLY A 6 -35.50 32.91 45.45
CA GLY A 6 -36.70 32.66 44.65
C GLY A 6 -36.34 31.85 43.39
N PRO A 7 -37.24 30.97 42.91
CA PRO A 7 -36.99 30.18 41.71
C PRO A 7 -36.69 31.09 40.51
N ILE A 8 -35.55 30.85 39.85
CA ILE A 8 -35.15 31.60 38.65
C ILE A 8 -36.21 31.33 37.56
N PRO A 9 -36.90 32.36 37.03
CA PRO A 9 -37.90 32.18 35.98
C PRO A 9 -37.28 31.49 34.76
N THR A 10 -37.95 30.50 34.17
CA THR A 10 -37.47 29.80 32.96
C THR A 10 -37.24 30.76 31.79
N SER A 11 -37.91 31.92 31.76
CA SER A 11 -37.66 33.02 30.81
C SER A 11 -36.28 33.67 30.93
N ARG A 12 -35.54 33.42 32.02
CA ARG A 12 -34.14 33.82 32.23
C ARG A 12 -33.16 32.65 32.15
N LEU A 13 -33.66 31.43 31.98
CA LEU A 13 -32.86 30.20 31.86
C LEU A 13 -32.55 29.83 30.39
N PHE A 14 -33.24 30.46 29.45
CA PHE A 14 -32.99 30.29 28.02
C PHE A 14 -31.96 31.32 27.54
N PHE A 15 -30.68 30.97 27.62
CA PHE A 15 -29.79 31.35 26.52
C PHE A 15 -30.17 30.41 25.36
N ALA A 16 -31.08 30.87 24.48
CA ALA A 16 -31.11 30.31 23.15
C ALA A 16 -29.67 30.44 22.62
N ALA A 17 -29.08 29.35 22.12
CA ALA A 17 -27.75 29.41 21.53
C ALA A 17 -27.81 30.34 20.32
N GLU A 18 -27.57 31.64 20.55
CA GLU A 18 -27.48 32.61 19.47
C GLU A 18 -26.18 32.32 18.73
N HIS A 19 -26.31 32.17 17.42
CA HIS A 19 -25.14 32.04 16.55
C HIS A 19 -24.27 33.28 16.73
N ILE A 20 -22.94 33.11 16.72
CA ILE A 20 -22.03 34.25 16.73
C ILE A 20 -22.39 35.14 15.53
N HIS A 21 -22.51 36.45 15.77
CA HIS A 21 -22.86 37.41 14.73
C HIS A 21 -21.95 37.24 13.50
N GLY A 22 -22.53 37.00 12.31
CA GLY A 22 -21.79 36.71 11.08
C GLY A 22 -21.53 35.23 10.80
N SER A 23 -22.03 34.32 11.64
CA SER A 23 -22.04 32.88 11.38
C SER A 23 -23.13 32.51 10.35
N PRO A 24 -22.86 31.55 9.44
CA PRO A 24 -21.59 30.83 9.28
C PRO A 24 -20.52 31.70 8.62
N PHE A 25 -19.31 31.66 9.18
CA PHE A 25 -18.16 32.33 8.58
C PHE A 25 -17.72 31.60 7.31
N GLN A 26 -17.31 32.34 6.29
CA GLN A 26 -16.67 31.76 5.13
C GLN A 26 -15.21 31.43 5.49
N LEU A 27 -14.91 30.15 5.69
CA LEU A 27 -13.56 29.65 5.94
C LEU A 27 -13.01 29.03 4.66
N ALA A 28 -11.85 29.50 4.21
CA ALA A 28 -11.08 28.82 3.18
C ALA A 28 -10.22 27.74 3.84
N VAL A 29 -10.42 26.48 3.44
CA VAL A 29 -9.60 25.35 3.87
C VAL A 29 -8.60 25.06 2.76
N TYR A 30 -7.32 25.03 3.12
CA TYR A 30 -6.22 24.67 2.21
C TYR A 30 -5.71 23.30 2.63
N PRO A 31 -6.20 22.21 2.01
CA PRO A 31 -5.80 20.86 2.36
C PRO A 31 -4.34 20.61 1.93
N ALA A 32 -3.65 19.74 2.67
CA ALA A 32 -2.31 19.29 2.30
C ALA A 32 -2.36 18.19 1.21
N ASN A 33 -1.21 17.61 0.88
CA ASN A 33 -1.15 16.49 -0.07
C ASN A 33 -2.01 15.31 0.40
N THR A 34 -2.54 14.57 -0.57
CA THR A 34 -3.38 13.39 -0.33
C THR A 34 -2.68 12.35 0.53
N CYS A 35 -3.39 11.88 1.54
CA CYS A 35 -3.01 10.81 2.43
C CYS A 35 -3.90 9.60 2.15
N GLY A 36 -3.31 8.56 1.56
CA GLY A 36 -4.06 7.34 1.20
C GLY A 36 -4.76 6.69 2.40
N SER A 37 -4.13 6.69 3.58
CA SER A 37 -4.68 6.06 4.80
C SER A 37 -5.84 6.81 5.44
N LEU A 38 -6.00 8.12 5.17
CA LEU A 38 -7.17 8.90 5.63
C LEU A 38 -8.22 9.10 4.54
N SER A 39 -7.88 8.81 3.29
CA SER A 39 -8.83 8.76 2.19
C SER A 39 -9.82 7.59 2.39
N THR A 40 -11.00 7.67 1.78
CA THR A 40 -12.06 6.67 2.01
C THR A 40 -12.68 6.22 0.70
N ALA A 41 -12.75 4.90 0.49
CA ALA A 41 -13.58 4.30 -0.55
C ALA A 41 -14.96 3.94 0.01
N TYR A 42 -16.02 4.24 -0.74
CA TYR A 42 -17.41 4.00 -0.34
C TYR A 42 -18.29 3.64 -1.54
N GLY A 43 -19.42 2.99 -1.23
CA GLY A 43 -20.37 2.45 -2.22
C GLY A 43 -20.64 0.96 -2.01
N ALA A 44 -21.70 0.45 -2.62
CA ALA A 44 -22.13 -0.95 -2.44
C ALA A 44 -21.08 -1.97 -2.95
N SER A 45 -20.33 -1.58 -3.97
CA SER A 45 -19.27 -2.35 -4.61
C SER A 45 -18.08 -2.68 -3.71
N VAL A 46 -17.92 -1.98 -2.58
CA VAL A 46 -16.88 -2.29 -1.59
C VAL A 46 -17.18 -3.61 -0.87
N SER A 47 -18.47 -3.97 -0.76
CA SER A 47 -18.91 -5.18 -0.05
C SER A 47 -19.68 -6.18 -0.92
N LEU A 48 -20.13 -5.77 -2.11
CA LEU A 48 -20.97 -6.58 -2.99
C LEU A 48 -20.64 -6.33 -4.45
N ALA A 49 -20.24 -7.39 -5.14
CA ALA A 49 -20.06 -7.37 -6.59
C ALA A 49 -20.49 -8.71 -7.19
N THR A 50 -20.91 -8.68 -8.45
CA THR A 50 -21.36 -9.87 -9.18
C THR A 50 -20.29 -10.26 -10.18
N ALA A 51 -19.92 -11.54 -10.20
CA ALA A 51 -18.94 -12.05 -11.15
C ALA A 51 -19.37 -11.76 -12.60
N GLY A 52 -18.43 -11.29 -13.41
CA GLY A 52 -18.64 -10.91 -14.81
C GLY A 52 -19.30 -9.55 -15.03
N LEU A 53 -19.72 -8.84 -13.96
CA LEU A 53 -20.32 -7.51 -14.05
C LEU A 53 -19.39 -6.45 -13.48
N ALA A 54 -19.24 -5.35 -14.21
CA ALA A 54 -18.51 -4.19 -13.72
C ALA A 54 -19.20 -3.61 -12.48
N SER A 55 -18.42 -3.39 -11.43
CA SER A 55 -18.84 -2.80 -10.17
C SER A 55 -18.06 -1.51 -9.92
N TYR A 56 -18.71 -0.47 -9.39
CA TYR A 56 -18.12 0.86 -9.23
C TYR A 56 -18.25 1.36 -7.80
N MET A 57 -17.18 1.95 -7.26
CA MET A 57 -17.13 2.67 -5.99
C MET A 57 -16.66 4.11 -6.22
N THR A 58 -16.76 4.91 -5.17
CA THR A 58 -16.21 6.26 -5.13
C THR A 58 -15.11 6.33 -4.08
N ILE A 59 -14.05 7.06 -4.38
CA ILE A 59 -12.97 7.37 -3.44
C ILE A 59 -13.03 8.87 -3.16
N GLN A 60 -13.11 9.25 -1.89
CA GLN A 60 -12.88 10.61 -1.43
C GLN A 60 -11.44 10.71 -0.96
N ALA A 61 -10.62 11.45 -1.70
CA ALA A 61 -9.26 11.77 -1.31
C ALA A 61 -9.28 12.77 -0.13
N ARG A 62 -8.39 12.55 0.84
CA ARG A 62 -8.22 13.41 2.01
C ARG A 62 -6.75 13.58 2.34
N ASP A 63 -6.39 14.70 2.96
CA ASP A 63 -5.05 14.95 3.46
C ASP A 63 -4.80 14.22 4.80
N HIS A 64 -3.60 14.37 5.36
CA HIS A 64 -3.20 13.76 6.64
C HIS A 64 -3.92 14.34 7.88
N LEU A 65 -4.74 15.39 7.70
CA LEU A 65 -5.58 16.01 8.72
C LEU A 65 -7.05 15.61 8.57
N GLY A 66 -7.40 14.88 7.51
CA GLY A 66 -8.76 14.45 7.20
C GLY A 66 -9.58 15.47 6.40
N ASN A 67 -8.96 16.56 5.90
CA ASN A 67 -9.65 17.50 5.01
C ASN A 67 -9.81 16.87 3.63
N ASN A 68 -10.95 17.10 2.99
CA ASN A 68 -11.10 16.75 1.58
C ASN A 68 -10.12 17.57 0.73
N VAL A 69 -9.33 16.88 -0.09
CA VAL A 69 -8.46 17.54 -1.08
C VAL A 69 -9.25 17.86 -2.35
N SER A 70 -8.69 18.69 -3.23
CA SER A 70 -9.26 19.03 -4.53
C SER A 70 -8.41 18.54 -5.72
N SER A 71 -7.44 17.66 -5.45
CA SER A 71 -6.58 17.05 -6.48
C SER A 71 -7.41 16.27 -7.50
N THR A 72 -6.88 16.18 -8.72
CA THR A 72 -7.49 15.39 -9.81
C THR A 72 -6.51 14.41 -10.44
N ASP A 73 -5.26 14.47 -10.02
CA ASP A 73 -4.08 13.79 -10.56
C ASP A 73 -3.50 12.73 -9.60
N ASP A 74 -4.10 12.55 -8.40
CA ASP A 74 -3.75 11.41 -7.55
C ASP A 74 -3.91 10.08 -8.28
N VAL A 75 -2.90 9.23 -8.16
CA VAL A 75 -2.88 7.91 -8.76
C VAL A 75 -3.43 6.91 -7.75
N PHE A 76 -4.74 6.74 -7.73
CA PHE A 76 -5.38 5.65 -7.00
C PHE A 76 -5.38 4.36 -7.81
N LEU A 77 -5.07 3.27 -7.14
CA LEU A 77 -5.11 1.91 -7.65
C LEU A 77 -6.18 1.13 -6.92
N ILE A 78 -6.89 0.31 -7.68
CA ILE A 78 -7.74 -0.72 -7.10
C ILE A 78 -7.42 -2.07 -7.71
N HIS A 79 -7.38 -3.10 -6.86
CA HIS A 79 -7.31 -4.46 -7.31
C HIS A 79 -8.04 -5.38 -6.34
N ALA A 80 -8.59 -6.47 -6.85
CA ALA A 80 -9.26 -7.49 -6.05
C ALA A 80 -8.45 -8.78 -6.03
N ARG A 81 -8.12 -9.27 -4.84
CA ARG A 81 -7.49 -10.56 -4.62
C ARG A 81 -8.53 -11.59 -4.24
N THR A 82 -8.44 -12.78 -4.83
CA THR A 82 -9.28 -13.91 -4.41
C THR A 82 -8.61 -14.65 -3.26
N LYS A 83 -9.28 -14.80 -2.11
CA LYS A 83 -8.66 -15.32 -0.87
C LYS A 83 -8.20 -16.78 -0.96
N ASP A 84 -9.01 -17.61 -1.61
CA ASP A 84 -8.83 -19.05 -1.69
C ASP A 84 -7.92 -19.49 -2.85
N LEU A 85 -7.35 -18.55 -3.61
CA LEU A 85 -6.48 -18.83 -4.75
C LEU A 85 -5.12 -18.17 -4.57
N SER A 86 -4.08 -18.99 -4.51
CA SER A 86 -2.69 -18.54 -4.49
C SER A 86 -2.11 -18.46 -5.90
N ASN A 87 -1.13 -17.57 -6.10
CA ASN A 87 -0.34 -17.51 -7.32
C ASN A 87 -1.17 -17.25 -8.59
N ILE A 88 -2.22 -16.44 -8.45
CA ILE A 88 -3.03 -15.95 -9.56
C ILE A 88 -2.92 -14.42 -9.62
N PRO A 89 -2.99 -13.83 -10.84
CA PRO A 89 -3.03 -12.40 -10.99
C PRO A 89 -4.17 -11.77 -10.18
N ASP A 90 -3.88 -10.70 -9.44
CA ASP A 90 -4.95 -9.88 -8.87
C ASP A 90 -5.76 -9.24 -10.01
N ILE A 91 -7.06 -9.07 -9.76
CA ILE A 91 -7.99 -8.46 -10.71
C ILE A 91 -7.81 -6.94 -10.63
N SER A 92 -7.12 -6.39 -11.61
CA SER A 92 -6.96 -4.95 -11.80
C SER A 92 -8.29 -4.25 -12.04
N GLY A 93 -8.48 -3.08 -11.42
CA GLY A 93 -9.55 -2.16 -11.79
C GLY A 93 -9.02 -0.89 -12.45
N THR A 94 -9.94 0.01 -12.78
CA THR A 94 -9.67 1.33 -13.34
C THR A 94 -10.11 2.41 -12.38
N VAL A 95 -9.41 3.54 -12.40
CA VAL A 95 -9.76 4.72 -11.62
C VAL A 95 -9.71 5.95 -12.52
N SER A 96 -10.71 6.82 -12.40
CA SER A 96 -10.75 8.11 -13.09
C SER A 96 -11.23 9.21 -12.13
N SER A 97 -10.64 10.40 -12.22
CA SER A 97 -11.10 11.54 -11.43
C SER A 97 -12.51 11.99 -11.85
N LEU A 98 -13.31 12.41 -10.88
CA LEU A 98 -14.59 13.08 -11.05
C LEU A 98 -14.49 14.59 -10.73
N GLY A 99 -13.30 15.09 -10.37
CA GLY A 99 -13.09 16.44 -9.87
C GLY A 99 -13.12 16.52 -8.33
N ASP A 100 -12.59 17.61 -7.79
CA ASP A 100 -12.66 17.97 -6.36
C ASP A 100 -12.22 16.86 -5.39
N GLY A 101 -11.14 16.14 -5.71
CA GLY A 101 -10.62 15.04 -4.89
C GLY A 101 -11.52 13.81 -4.85
N VAL A 102 -12.51 13.72 -5.75
CA VAL A 102 -13.41 12.57 -5.87
C VAL A 102 -13.00 11.74 -7.08
N TYR A 103 -12.93 10.42 -6.89
CA TYR A 103 -12.54 9.48 -7.94
C TYR A 103 -13.57 8.36 -8.09
N LYS A 104 -13.86 7.97 -9.33
CA LYS A 104 -14.64 6.79 -9.65
C LYS A 104 -13.68 5.63 -9.87
N ALA A 105 -13.85 4.55 -9.12
CA ALA A 105 -13.06 3.35 -9.27
C ALA A 105 -13.97 2.17 -9.65
N GLY A 106 -13.54 1.31 -10.57
CA GLY A 106 -14.34 0.16 -10.98
C GLY A 106 -13.52 -1.07 -11.37
N TYR A 107 -14.06 -2.25 -11.10
CA TYR A 107 -13.43 -3.54 -11.39
C TYR A 107 -14.48 -4.55 -11.83
N ILE A 108 -14.03 -5.63 -12.48
CA ILE A 108 -14.90 -6.73 -12.91
C ILE A 108 -14.45 -7.99 -12.17
N PRO A 109 -15.15 -8.41 -11.10
CA PRO A 109 -14.85 -9.68 -10.44
C PRO A 109 -15.00 -10.83 -11.44
N THR A 110 -14.02 -11.73 -11.53
CA THR A 110 -14.06 -12.84 -12.50
C THR A 110 -14.36 -14.19 -11.86
N THR A 111 -14.12 -14.32 -10.56
CA THR A 111 -14.24 -15.58 -9.82
C THR A 111 -15.32 -15.52 -8.75
N LYS A 112 -16.13 -16.58 -8.66
CA LYS A 112 -16.93 -16.84 -7.45
C LYS A 112 -15.99 -17.52 -6.44
N SER A 113 -15.48 -16.75 -5.48
CA SER A 113 -14.69 -17.29 -4.38
C SER A 113 -15.61 -17.86 -3.29
N SER A 114 -15.18 -18.96 -2.67
CA SER A 114 -15.86 -19.52 -1.50
C SER A 114 -15.62 -18.69 -0.23
N GLU A 115 -14.48 -18.00 -0.17
CA GLU A 115 -14.07 -17.13 0.94
C GLU A 115 -14.23 -15.63 0.63
N GLY A 116 -14.61 -15.29 -0.61
CA GLY A 116 -14.78 -13.92 -1.08
C GLY A 116 -13.50 -13.30 -1.66
N GLN A 117 -13.58 -12.01 -1.97
CA GLN A 117 -12.45 -11.24 -2.49
C GLN A 117 -12.05 -10.15 -1.49
N GLU A 118 -10.75 -9.88 -1.41
CA GLU A 118 -10.22 -8.69 -0.75
C GLU A 118 -10.02 -7.60 -1.79
N LEU A 119 -10.65 -6.45 -1.55
CA LEU A 119 -10.50 -5.29 -2.38
C LEU A 119 -9.47 -4.35 -1.75
N PHE A 120 -8.42 -4.06 -2.49
CA PHE A 120 -7.38 -3.11 -2.12
C PHE A 120 -7.65 -1.78 -2.83
N VAL A 121 -7.60 -0.69 -2.07
CA VAL A 121 -7.66 0.68 -2.58
C VAL A 121 -6.43 1.41 -2.05
N GLN A 122 -5.54 1.82 -2.94
CA GLN A 122 -4.22 2.33 -2.56
C GLN A 122 -3.89 3.59 -3.35
N LEU A 123 -3.21 4.53 -2.69
CA LEU A 123 -2.61 5.69 -3.35
C LEU A 123 -1.18 5.32 -3.75
N ALA A 124 -0.85 5.38 -5.03
CA ALA A 124 0.53 5.29 -5.49
C ALA A 124 1.17 6.67 -5.50
N ILE A 125 2.33 6.75 -4.86
CA ILE A 125 3.17 7.94 -4.85
C ILE A 125 4.45 7.58 -5.61
N PRO A 126 4.79 8.27 -6.71
CA PRO A 126 6.04 8.08 -7.41
C PRO A 126 7.23 8.36 -6.47
N GLY A 127 8.28 7.54 -6.53
CA GLY A 127 9.50 7.78 -5.75
C GLY A 127 10.25 6.52 -5.33
N GLY A 128 9.65 5.34 -5.44
CA GLY A 128 10.31 4.08 -5.15
C GLY A 128 9.38 3.02 -4.57
N LEU A 129 9.98 1.99 -4.00
CA LEU A 129 9.32 0.94 -3.25
C LEU A 129 9.50 1.17 -1.75
N MET A 130 8.50 0.80 -0.96
CA MET A 130 8.65 0.72 0.49
C MET A 130 9.56 -0.46 0.82
N ALA A 131 10.70 -0.21 1.44
CA ALA A 131 11.62 -1.24 1.90
C ALA A 131 11.59 -1.29 3.44
N THR A 132 11.23 -2.44 4.00
CA THR A 132 11.31 -2.69 5.45
C THR A 132 12.42 -3.68 5.73
N TYR A 133 13.35 -3.28 6.60
CA TYR A 133 14.50 -4.04 7.05
C TYR A 133 14.22 -4.60 8.45
N TYR A 134 14.53 -5.87 8.63
CA TYR A 134 14.26 -6.65 9.84
C TYR A 134 15.58 -7.22 10.38
N ASP A 135 15.72 -7.21 11.70
CA ASP A 135 16.92 -7.72 12.41
C ASP A 135 16.94 -9.26 12.48
N GLU A 136 15.90 -9.92 12.00
CA GLU A 136 15.80 -11.37 11.91
C GLU A 136 15.45 -11.82 10.49
N SER A 137 15.81 -13.06 10.13
CA SER A 137 15.49 -13.62 8.81
C SER A 137 14.01 -13.97 8.59
N ASN A 138 13.20 -13.96 9.65
CA ASN A 138 11.81 -14.41 9.65
C ASN A 138 10.80 -13.26 9.51
N PHE A 139 11.24 -12.06 9.12
CA PHE A 139 10.43 -10.84 9.03
C PHE A 139 9.80 -10.39 10.36
N SER A 140 10.41 -10.76 11.49
CA SER A 140 10.08 -10.19 12.80
C SER A 140 11.03 -9.04 13.15
N HIS A 141 10.63 -8.21 14.12
CA HIS A 141 11.42 -7.06 14.58
C HIS A 141 11.83 -6.08 13.45
N PRO A 142 10.87 -5.31 12.89
CA PRO A 142 11.19 -4.29 11.90
C PRO A 142 12.04 -3.18 12.54
N ALA A 143 13.23 -2.94 12.02
CA ALA A 143 14.16 -1.96 12.56
C ALA A 143 14.19 -0.67 11.74
N ARG A 144 13.93 -0.75 10.44
CA ARG A 144 13.96 0.42 9.55
C ARG A 144 13.02 0.29 8.37
N THR A 145 12.35 1.38 8.03
CA THR A 145 11.54 1.49 6.81
C THR A 145 11.95 2.74 6.02
N ILE A 146 12.16 2.59 4.72
CA ILE A 146 12.50 3.69 3.81
C ILE A 146 11.73 3.57 2.49
N ILE A 147 11.65 4.67 1.76
CA ILE A 147 11.32 4.64 0.34
C ILE A 147 12.63 4.45 -0.43
N SER A 148 12.76 3.31 -1.10
CA SER A 148 13.93 2.95 -1.92
C SER A 148 13.62 3.18 -3.40
N PRO A 149 14.28 4.14 -4.08
CA PRO A 149 14.05 4.42 -5.50
C PRO A 149 14.35 3.23 -6.42
N THR A 150 15.24 2.34 -5.98
CA THR A 150 15.66 1.15 -6.71
C THR A 150 15.76 -0.05 -5.75
N VAL A 151 15.56 -1.26 -6.26
CA VAL A 151 15.99 -2.47 -5.56
C VAL A 151 17.47 -2.66 -5.86
N MET A 152 18.34 -2.00 -5.09
CA MET A 152 19.78 -2.18 -5.20
C MET A 152 20.38 -2.56 -3.86
N PHE A 153 21.16 -3.64 -3.88
CA PHE A 153 22.01 -4.08 -2.78
C PHE A 153 23.43 -3.58 -3.07
N GLU A 154 23.73 -2.33 -2.69
CA GLU A 154 25.12 -1.87 -2.81
C GLU A 154 25.93 -2.47 -1.65
N SER A 155 26.65 -3.56 -1.93
CA SER A 155 27.67 -4.13 -1.04
C SER A 155 28.92 -3.25 -0.93
N ASN A 156 28.91 -2.03 -1.49
CA ASN A 156 30.03 -1.12 -1.28
C ASN A 156 30.06 -0.69 0.20
N ALA A 157 31.24 -0.85 0.79
CA ALA A 157 31.49 -0.73 2.24
C ALA A 157 31.30 0.69 2.81
N SER A 158 30.61 1.59 2.11
CA SER A 158 30.41 2.97 2.53
C SER A 158 29.27 3.15 3.54
N CYS A 159 28.32 2.20 3.61
CA CYS A 159 27.25 2.22 4.61
C CYS A 159 26.63 0.84 4.87
N LEU A 160 27.25 0.04 5.74
CA LEU A 160 26.68 -1.26 6.17
C LEU A 160 25.34 -1.09 6.90
N SER A 161 25.19 -0.01 7.67
CA SER A 161 23.94 0.34 8.37
C SER A 161 22.79 0.78 7.42
N CYS A 162 23.10 1.02 6.14
CA CYS A 162 22.09 1.47 5.18
C CYS A 162 21.19 0.33 4.69
N TRP A 163 21.67 -0.92 4.75
CA TRP A 163 20.98 -2.09 4.23
C TRP A 163 20.87 -3.25 5.23
N ASN A 164 21.69 -3.24 6.29
CA ASN A 164 21.50 -4.10 7.46
C ASN A 164 21.39 -3.16 8.69
N PRO A 165 20.30 -3.16 9.45
CA PRO A 165 20.15 -2.30 10.63
C PRO A 165 21.29 -2.45 11.64
N ASP A 166 21.81 -3.68 11.81
CA ASP A 166 22.93 -4.00 12.71
C ASP A 166 24.31 -3.75 12.07
N GLY A 167 24.36 -3.49 10.76
CA GLY A 167 25.58 -3.18 10.03
C GLY A 167 26.61 -4.32 9.96
N ASN A 168 26.20 -5.56 10.24
CA ASN A 168 27.09 -6.73 10.24
C ASN A 168 26.50 -7.91 9.45
N ASP A 169 27.18 -8.28 8.36
CA ASP A 169 26.79 -9.35 7.45
C ASP A 169 26.92 -10.79 8.03
N LEU A 170 27.42 -10.91 9.27
CA LEU A 170 27.49 -12.18 10.01
C LEU A 170 26.19 -12.57 10.71
N GLN A 171 25.18 -11.71 10.70
CA GLN A 171 23.89 -11.94 11.37
C GLN A 171 22.79 -12.28 10.37
N ALA A 172 21.73 -12.93 10.87
CA ALA A 172 20.55 -13.20 10.09
C ALA A 172 19.73 -11.90 9.95
N TYR A 173 19.22 -11.61 8.76
CA TYR A 173 18.34 -10.47 8.53
C TYR A 173 17.39 -10.76 7.38
N SER A 174 16.32 -9.96 7.26
CA SER A 174 15.41 -10.03 6.13
C SER A 174 14.95 -8.65 5.68
N ILE A 175 14.50 -8.57 4.44
CA ILE A 175 14.03 -7.35 3.81
C ILE A 175 12.76 -7.66 3.03
N ARG A 176 11.76 -6.80 3.16
CA ARG A 176 10.56 -6.82 2.34
C ARG A 176 10.45 -5.53 1.55
N TYR A 177 10.40 -5.64 0.23
CA TYR A 177 10.07 -4.55 -0.68
C TYR A 177 8.63 -4.67 -1.13
N GLU A 178 7.87 -3.60 -1.02
CA GLU A 178 6.47 -3.53 -1.46
C GLU A 178 6.20 -2.22 -2.20
N GLY A 179 5.42 -2.30 -3.26
CA GLY A 179 4.99 -1.13 -4.00
C GLY A 179 4.46 -1.50 -5.37
N PHE A 180 4.69 -0.63 -6.33
CA PHE A 180 4.20 -0.80 -7.69
C PHE A 180 5.27 -0.48 -8.71
N ILE A 181 5.21 -1.19 -9.84
CA ILE A 181 6.06 -0.94 -11.01
C ILE A 181 5.19 -0.64 -12.23
N SER A 182 5.72 0.15 -13.16
CA SER A 182 5.11 0.43 -14.46
C SER A 182 6.03 -0.07 -15.57
N PRO A 183 5.97 -1.37 -15.94
CA PRO A 183 6.76 -1.88 -17.05
C PRO A 183 6.31 -1.24 -18.38
N PRO A 184 7.23 -0.78 -19.25
CA PRO A 184 6.88 -0.01 -20.43
C PRO A 184 6.36 -0.84 -21.61
N GLY A 185 5.06 -0.90 -21.79
CA GLY A 185 4.44 -1.56 -22.94
C GLY A 185 3.99 -3.01 -22.67
N GLN A 186 3.13 -3.51 -23.56
CA GLN A 186 2.52 -4.83 -23.42
C GLN A 186 3.43 -5.92 -23.99
N GLN A 187 4.16 -6.61 -23.12
CA GLN A 187 5.06 -7.69 -23.53
C GLN A 187 5.43 -8.61 -22.37
N ARG A 188 6.15 -9.69 -22.68
CA ARG A 188 6.75 -10.56 -21.67
C ARG A 188 8.07 -9.95 -21.21
N TYR A 189 8.15 -9.70 -19.91
CA TYR A 189 9.37 -9.26 -19.25
C TYR A 189 10.05 -10.43 -18.55
N THR A 190 11.38 -10.38 -18.52
CA THR A 190 12.21 -11.22 -17.66
C THR A 190 12.63 -10.38 -16.46
N PHE A 191 12.26 -10.83 -15.27
CA PHE A 191 12.72 -10.27 -14.01
C PHE A 191 13.87 -11.13 -13.50
N SER A 192 14.95 -10.49 -13.07
CA SER A 192 16.11 -11.14 -12.49
C SER A 192 16.41 -10.56 -11.13
N THR A 193 16.91 -11.39 -10.23
CA THR A 193 17.48 -10.97 -8.94
C THR A 193 18.88 -11.55 -8.82
N GLU A 194 19.62 -11.11 -7.80
CA GLU A 194 20.94 -11.64 -7.48
C GLU A 194 21.00 -11.95 -5.99
N VAL A 195 21.65 -13.07 -5.64
CA VAL A 195 21.93 -13.49 -4.26
C VAL A 195 23.39 -13.90 -4.15
N GLY A 196 24.03 -13.63 -3.02
CA GLY A 196 25.46 -13.81 -2.81
C GLY A 196 25.91 -15.27 -2.63
N GLY A 197 25.04 -16.15 -2.15
CA GLY A 197 25.43 -17.51 -1.80
C GLY A 197 24.31 -18.36 -1.23
N SER A 198 24.66 -19.56 -0.77
CA SER A 198 23.74 -20.58 -0.25
C SER A 198 23.08 -20.24 1.09
N ASP A 199 23.47 -19.12 1.72
CA ASP A 199 22.90 -18.51 2.93
C ASP A 199 21.76 -17.53 2.64
N GLU A 200 21.57 -17.13 1.39
CA GLU A 200 20.60 -16.10 1.02
C GLU A 200 19.37 -16.71 0.34
N ARG A 201 18.20 -16.06 0.41
CA ARG A 201 16.99 -16.53 -0.26
C ARG A 201 16.22 -15.35 -0.81
N VAL A 202 15.51 -15.58 -1.91
CA VAL A 202 14.72 -14.55 -2.57
C VAL A 202 13.41 -15.11 -3.11
N ARG A 203 12.34 -14.32 -2.98
CA ARG A 203 11.08 -14.50 -3.71
C ARG A 203 10.63 -13.17 -4.29
N LEU A 204 10.05 -13.22 -5.48
CA LEU A 204 9.50 -12.06 -6.19
C LEU A 204 8.11 -12.40 -6.69
N TRP A 205 7.16 -11.52 -6.40
CA TRP A 205 5.81 -11.55 -6.94
C TRP A 205 5.53 -10.29 -7.74
N ILE A 206 4.93 -10.47 -8.92
CA ILE A 206 4.37 -9.40 -9.72
C ILE A 206 2.87 -9.68 -9.87
N ASN A 207 2.04 -8.72 -9.47
CA ASN A 207 0.59 -8.84 -9.48
C ASN A 207 0.07 -10.09 -8.77
N ASN A 208 0.61 -10.42 -7.59
CA ASN A 208 0.30 -11.64 -6.82
C ASN A 208 0.68 -12.98 -7.51
N VAL A 209 1.38 -12.94 -8.65
CA VAL A 209 1.99 -14.10 -9.28
C VAL A 209 3.45 -14.21 -8.88
N MET A 210 3.84 -15.36 -8.33
CA MET A 210 5.20 -15.73 -8.00
C MET A 210 6.02 -15.88 -9.28
N VAL A 211 6.96 -14.96 -9.48
CA VAL A 211 7.86 -14.90 -10.64
C VAL A 211 9.18 -15.59 -10.35
N ILE A 212 9.72 -15.40 -9.14
CA ILE A 212 10.95 -16.07 -8.67
C ILE A 212 10.65 -16.72 -7.33
N ASP A 213 11.00 -18.00 -7.19
CA ASP A 213 10.98 -18.72 -5.92
C ASP A 213 12.28 -19.47 -5.70
N GLN A 214 13.10 -18.94 -4.80
CA GLN A 214 14.34 -19.56 -4.33
C GLN A 214 14.34 -19.63 -2.81
N TRP A 215 13.18 -19.90 -2.19
CA TRP A 215 13.01 -19.81 -0.74
C TRP A 215 13.51 -21.03 0.03
N LEU A 216 13.26 -22.23 -0.50
CA LEU A 216 13.72 -23.48 0.12
C LEU A 216 15.19 -23.75 -0.22
N SER A 217 15.59 -23.48 -1.46
CA SER A 217 16.95 -23.68 -1.97
C SER A 217 17.23 -22.74 -3.13
N ILE A 218 18.51 -22.44 -3.35
CA ILE A 218 18.96 -21.69 -4.52
C ILE A 218 19.45 -22.66 -5.60
N SER A 219 18.92 -22.52 -6.82
CA SER A 219 19.38 -23.21 -8.03
C SER A 219 20.34 -22.37 -8.87
N SER A 220 20.33 -21.04 -8.71
CA SER A 220 21.20 -20.08 -9.38
C SER A 220 21.38 -18.85 -8.51
N ILE A 221 22.59 -18.28 -8.45
CA ILE A 221 22.85 -16.98 -7.81
C ILE A 221 22.26 -15.79 -8.57
N GLN A 222 21.82 -16.01 -9.81
CA GLN A 222 21.10 -15.04 -10.64
C GLN A 222 19.78 -15.67 -11.12
N PRO A 223 18.82 -15.90 -10.21
CA PRO A 223 17.55 -16.50 -10.60
C PRO A 223 16.73 -15.48 -11.39
N SER A 224 15.97 -16.00 -12.35
CA SER A 224 15.07 -15.18 -13.17
C SER A 224 13.74 -15.88 -13.39
N GLY A 225 12.73 -15.09 -13.67
CA GLY A 225 11.39 -15.53 -14.04
C GLY A 225 10.78 -14.58 -15.04
N THR A 226 9.66 -14.98 -15.65
CA THR A 226 8.97 -14.14 -16.63
C THR A 226 7.56 -13.81 -16.20
N PHE A 227 7.11 -12.61 -16.54
CA PHE A 227 5.74 -12.15 -16.33
C PHE A 227 5.27 -11.42 -17.59
N PHE A 228 4.03 -11.68 -18.01
CA PHE A 228 3.44 -11.00 -19.16
C PHE A 228 2.66 -9.78 -18.67
N VAL A 229 3.11 -8.61 -19.10
CA VAL A 229 2.43 -7.33 -18.88
C VAL A 229 1.37 -7.21 -19.95
N ASP A 230 0.10 -7.25 -19.54
CA ASP A 230 -1.06 -7.18 -20.41
C ASP A 230 -1.50 -5.74 -20.71
N ASN A 231 -1.05 -4.76 -19.91
CA ASN A 231 -1.28 -3.34 -20.09
C ASN A 231 -0.07 -2.52 -19.61
N GLY A 232 0.70 -1.97 -20.54
CA GLY A 232 1.91 -1.20 -20.24
C GLY A 232 1.69 0.16 -19.58
N ASP A 233 0.46 0.67 -19.58
CA ASP A 233 0.09 1.94 -18.94
C ASP A 233 -0.41 1.76 -17.50
N GLN A 234 -0.45 0.50 -17.02
CA GLN A 234 -0.91 0.15 -15.69
C GLN A 234 0.27 -0.10 -14.73
N LEU A 235 0.08 0.29 -13.47
CA LEU A 235 0.92 -0.13 -12.36
C LEU A 235 0.56 -1.55 -11.87
N TYR A 236 1.58 -2.39 -11.73
CA TYR A 236 1.47 -3.75 -11.19
C TYR A 236 2.06 -3.78 -9.79
N SER A 237 1.42 -4.48 -8.86
CA SER A 237 1.99 -4.68 -7.53
C SER A 237 3.28 -5.48 -7.65
N LEU A 238 4.29 -5.06 -6.89
CA LEU A 238 5.53 -5.77 -6.71
C LEU A 238 5.70 -6.04 -5.22
N SER A 239 5.92 -7.30 -4.89
CA SER A 239 6.40 -7.72 -3.58
C SER A 239 7.67 -8.53 -3.77
N MET A 240 8.70 -8.22 -3.01
CA MET A 240 9.93 -8.98 -2.99
C MET A 240 10.34 -9.24 -1.55
N GLU A 241 10.69 -10.48 -1.28
CA GLU A 241 11.20 -10.92 0.01
C GLU A 241 12.62 -11.43 -0.16
N TYR A 242 13.50 -10.97 0.71
CA TYR A 242 14.88 -11.41 0.80
C TYR A 242 15.18 -11.81 2.24
N GLN A 243 15.95 -12.87 2.43
CA GLN A 243 16.54 -13.19 3.74
C GLN A 243 17.97 -13.67 3.59
N LYS A 244 18.76 -13.43 4.61
CA LYS A 244 20.07 -14.05 4.82
C LYS A 244 20.05 -14.81 6.13
N VAL A 245 20.50 -16.05 6.10
CA VAL A 245 20.66 -16.92 7.27
C VAL A 245 22.10 -17.42 7.28
N PRO A 246 22.95 -16.96 8.22
CA PRO A 246 24.34 -17.35 8.29
C PRO A 246 24.48 -18.87 8.29
N VAL A 247 25.38 -19.40 7.44
CA VAL A 247 25.71 -20.82 7.50
C VAL A 247 26.41 -21.06 8.83
N ASN A 248 25.86 -21.96 9.67
CA ASN A 248 26.57 -22.39 10.87
C ASN A 248 27.94 -22.92 10.47
N LEU A 249 29.01 -22.16 10.76
CA LEU A 249 30.36 -22.68 10.73
C LEU A 249 30.44 -23.68 11.89
N SER A 250 30.23 -24.97 11.60
CA SER A 250 30.56 -26.03 12.55
C SER A 250 32.04 -25.91 12.89
N MET A 251 32.36 -25.43 14.09
CA MET A 251 33.68 -25.54 14.70
C MET A 251 33.99 -26.99 15.07
#